data_AF-A0A1H3CTS8-F1
#
_entry.id   AF-A0A1H3CTS8-F1
#
_cell.length_a   1.000
_cell.length_b   1.000
_cell.length_c   1.000
_cell.angle_alpha   90.00
_cell.angle_beta   90.00
_cell.angle_gamma   90.00
#
_symmetry.space_group_name_H-M   'P 1'
#
loop_
_entity.id
_entity.type
_entity.pdbx_description
1 polymer ?
#
loop_
_entity_poly.entity_id
_entity_poly.type
_entity_poly.pdbx_seq_one_letter_code
_entity_poly.pdbx_strand_id
1 'polypeptide(L)'
;MRKILAVILGLSMLLGIASCGKKVEVPSKRDVKAVVEEEYDMEFKCESQDIADDEKSAEWVFLSEDGSLEVTVTWSAKDPESFEFDEEEHPEATETEPSVETETETSETETDATTTTTSAASSESSANGSSAAPAAGGTYVNFDEMNFYINGKKYTLGKTTLQEMIDDGVPFKAADLEDAGNNLKANYQSSGFRIELGEYYTAQVYVLNYSDEGKPMNECVVNEIYLPYSADKDTGILTFDFPLNMTADDLVANSGMPNNDIHHYEDGDYTSDTYKYTAESEIYISGSRYQFEFVRGELEYIYITWMP
;
A
#
# COMPACT_ATOMS: atom_id res chain seq x y z
N MET A 1 -5.30 7.36 -18.59
CA MET A 1 -5.73 6.93 -17.23
C MET A 1 -4.64 7.17 -16.20
N ARG A 2 -4.32 8.44 -15.92
CA ARG A 2 -3.48 8.86 -14.80
C ARG A 2 -4.38 9.12 -13.59
N LYS A 3 -4.06 8.51 -12.44
CA LYS A 3 -4.76 8.78 -11.18
C LYS A 3 -3.86 9.64 -10.28
N ILE A 4 -4.32 10.87 -10.07
CA ILE A 4 -4.45 11.57 -8.78
C ILE A 4 -3.19 11.53 -7.91
N LEU A 5 -2.34 12.53 -8.15
CA LEU A 5 -1.31 12.97 -7.22
C LEU A 5 -2.01 13.86 -6.18
N ALA A 6 -2.07 13.40 -4.93
CA ALA A 6 -2.31 14.31 -3.82
C ALA A 6 -1.03 15.12 -3.58
N VAL A 7 -0.79 16.14 -4.42
CA VAL A 7 0.21 17.16 -4.12
C VAL A 7 -0.39 18.07 -3.07
N ILE A 8 0.08 17.89 -1.83
CA ILE A 8 0.03 18.95 -0.82
C ILE A 8 1.00 20.02 -1.31
N LEU A 9 0.55 20.83 -2.26
CA LEU A 9 1.26 22.02 -2.72
C LEU A 9 1.05 23.04 -1.62
N GLY A 10 2.02 23.10 -0.72
CA GLY A 10 2.05 24.07 0.36
C GLY A 10 1.86 25.47 -0.23
N LEU A 11 0.69 26.05 0.01
CA LEU A 11 0.37 27.45 -0.29
C LEU A 11 1.12 28.38 0.68
N SER A 12 2.42 28.16 0.88
CA SER A 12 3.27 29.03 1.67
C SER A 12 3.93 30.08 0.77
N MET A 13 3.14 30.89 0.07
CA MET A 13 3.52 32.25 -0.37
C MET A 13 2.40 32.91 -1.17
N LEU A 14 1.49 33.62 -0.50
CA LEU A 14 0.96 34.94 -0.93
C LEU A 14 -0.05 35.58 0.03
N LEU A 15 -0.42 34.93 1.14
CA LEU A 15 -1.09 35.62 2.24
C LEU A 15 -0.06 35.94 3.33
N GLY A 16 0.38 37.19 3.38
CA GLY A 16 1.28 37.69 4.40
C GLY A 16 0.76 37.39 5.81
N ILE A 17 1.36 36.39 6.45
CA ILE A 17 1.08 36.02 7.85
C ILE A 17 1.75 37.07 8.74
N ALA A 18 1.00 38.13 9.03
CA ALA A 18 1.20 38.93 10.22
C ALA A 18 0.03 38.66 11.18
N SER A 19 0.37 37.98 12.28
CA SER A 19 -0.19 38.10 13.63
C SER A 19 -1.57 38.76 13.79
N CYS A 20 -2.46 38.04 14.47
CA CYS A 20 -3.74 38.46 15.07
C CYS A 20 -5.00 38.45 14.16
N GLY A 21 -5.83 37.42 14.34
CA GLY A 21 -7.30 37.50 14.18
C GLY A 21 -7.87 37.78 12.79
N LYS A 22 -7.27 37.26 11.71
CA LYS A 22 -7.82 37.44 10.36
C LYS A 22 -8.82 36.34 9.99
N LYS A 23 -9.94 36.77 9.43
CA LYS A 23 -10.96 35.95 8.76
C LYS A 23 -10.26 35.17 7.65
N VAL A 24 -10.48 33.85 7.57
CA VAL A 24 -10.05 33.04 6.44
C VAL A 24 -10.87 33.50 5.22
N GLU A 25 -10.19 33.92 4.16
CA GLU A 25 -10.82 34.41 2.93
C GLU A 25 -10.71 33.34 1.84
N VAL A 26 -11.80 33.17 1.07
CA VAL A 26 -11.86 32.24 -0.07
C VAL A 26 -10.81 32.67 -1.11
N PRO A 27 -9.98 31.75 -1.63
CA PRO A 27 -8.94 32.08 -2.61
C PRO A 27 -9.54 32.61 -3.91
N SER A 28 -8.79 33.45 -4.62
CA SER A 28 -9.26 34.01 -5.89
C SER A 28 -9.16 32.97 -7.02
N LYS A 29 -10.14 32.98 -7.94
CA LYS A 29 -10.14 32.13 -9.14
C LYS A 29 -8.81 32.14 -9.91
N ARG A 30 -8.13 33.30 -9.95
CA ARG A 30 -6.86 33.43 -10.67
C ARG A 30 -5.74 32.67 -9.98
N ASP A 31 -5.70 32.70 -8.65
CA ASP A 31 -4.65 32.05 -7.88
C ASP A 31 -4.87 30.53 -7.88
N VAL A 32 -6.12 30.07 -7.77
CA VAL A 32 -6.47 28.65 -7.93
C VAL A 32 -6.11 28.16 -9.34
N LYS A 33 -6.44 28.94 -10.38
CA LYS A 33 -6.08 28.60 -11.77
C LYS A 33 -4.56 28.42 -11.94
N ALA A 34 -3.76 29.34 -11.40
CA ALA A 34 -2.30 29.26 -11.54
C ALA A 34 -1.72 27.99 -10.91
N VAL A 35 -2.29 27.53 -9.79
CA VAL A 35 -1.89 26.28 -9.14
C VAL A 35 -2.24 25.07 -10.02
N VAL A 36 -3.44 25.05 -10.61
CA VAL A 36 -3.84 23.98 -11.54
C VAL A 36 -2.92 23.95 -12.77
N GLU A 37 -2.63 25.10 -13.38
CA GLU A 37 -1.73 25.16 -14.54
C GLU A 37 -0.29 24.72 -14.22
N GLU A 38 0.21 25.02 -13.01
CA GLU A 38 1.52 24.57 -12.54
C GLU A 38 1.56 23.07 -12.22
N GLU A 39 0.49 22.52 -11.62
CA GLU A 39 0.39 21.10 -11.25
C GLU A 39 0.37 20.18 -12.49
N TYR A 40 -0.36 20.60 -13.54
CA TYR A 40 -0.54 19.79 -14.74
C TYR A 40 0.36 20.20 -15.92
N ASP A 41 1.14 21.28 -15.79
CA ASP A 41 1.97 21.88 -16.86
C ASP A 41 1.17 22.12 -18.16
N MET A 42 -0.07 22.61 -18.02
CA MET A 42 -1.04 22.81 -19.10
C MET A 42 -1.85 24.09 -18.86
N GLU A 43 -2.38 24.69 -19.92
CA GLU A 43 -3.28 25.85 -19.79
C GLU A 43 -4.73 25.41 -19.58
N PHE A 44 -5.43 26.07 -18.64
CA PHE A 44 -6.80 25.73 -18.26
C PHE A 44 -7.75 26.92 -18.37
N LYS A 45 -9.00 26.64 -18.71
CA LYS A 45 -10.10 27.59 -18.66
C LYS A 45 -11.08 27.17 -17.57
N CYS A 46 -11.37 28.07 -16.65
CA CYS A 46 -12.38 27.83 -15.61
C CYS A 46 -13.77 27.88 -16.23
N GLU A 47 -14.44 26.74 -16.23
CA GLU A 47 -15.78 26.52 -16.77
C GLU A 47 -16.86 26.91 -15.76
N SER A 48 -16.68 26.57 -14.49
CA SER A 48 -17.61 26.95 -13.43
C SER A 48 -16.88 27.31 -12.12
N GLN A 49 -17.58 28.08 -11.29
CA GLN A 49 -17.15 28.44 -9.95
C GLN A 49 -18.38 28.51 -9.06
N ASP A 50 -18.37 27.77 -7.96
CA ASP A 50 -19.39 27.83 -6.91
C ASP A 50 -18.74 28.20 -5.57
N ILE A 51 -19.32 29.17 -4.88
CA ILE A 51 -18.85 29.59 -3.55
C ILE A 51 -20.08 29.58 -2.65
N ALA A 52 -19.99 28.83 -1.56
CA ALA A 52 -21.09 28.76 -0.60
C ALA A 52 -21.39 30.15 -0.04
N ASP A 53 -22.68 30.44 0.20
CA ASP A 53 -23.16 31.72 0.75
C ASP A 53 -22.50 32.09 2.10
N ASP A 54 -22.05 31.09 2.86
CA ASP A 54 -21.37 31.29 4.14
C ASP A 54 -19.84 31.44 4.00
N GLU A 55 -19.33 31.43 2.77
CA GLU A 55 -17.93 31.56 2.37
C GLU A 55 -17.00 30.52 3.03
N LYS A 56 -17.54 29.37 3.49
CA LYS A 56 -16.74 28.32 4.14
C LYS A 56 -16.29 27.21 3.21
N SER A 57 -16.82 27.16 2.00
CA SER A 57 -16.38 26.24 0.97
C SER A 57 -16.52 26.87 -0.40
N ALA A 58 -15.64 26.46 -1.31
CA ALA A 58 -15.68 26.87 -2.70
C ALA A 58 -15.20 25.73 -3.59
N GLU A 59 -15.74 25.70 -4.80
CA GLU A 59 -15.43 24.72 -5.83
C GLU A 59 -15.19 25.44 -7.16
N TRP A 60 -14.19 24.98 -7.90
CA TRP A 60 -13.88 25.46 -9.25
C TRP A 60 -13.74 24.27 -10.19
N VAL A 61 -14.33 24.36 -11.38
CA VAL A 61 -14.10 23.38 -12.44
C VAL A 61 -13.30 24.04 -13.56
N PHE A 62 -12.20 23.41 -13.93
CA PHE A 62 -11.27 23.83 -14.96
C PHE A 62 -11.21 22.80 -16.08
N LEU A 63 -11.34 23.24 -17.32
CA LEU A 63 -11.15 22.39 -18.50
C LEU A 63 -9.87 22.82 -19.21
N SER A 64 -9.01 21.87 -19.57
CA SER A 64 -7.81 22.15 -20.36
C SER A 64 -8.20 22.81 -21.70
N GLU A 65 -7.33 23.65 -22.27
CA GLU A 65 -7.64 24.30 -23.55
C GLU A 65 -7.84 23.30 -24.70
N ASP A 66 -7.21 22.13 -24.62
CA ASP A 66 -7.39 21.03 -25.58
C ASP A 66 -8.62 20.16 -25.29
N GLY A 67 -9.34 20.41 -24.19
CA GLY A 67 -10.55 19.68 -23.81
C GLY A 67 -10.31 18.23 -23.37
N SER A 68 -9.06 17.82 -23.15
CA SER A 68 -8.70 16.45 -22.75
C SER A 68 -8.87 16.17 -21.26
N LEU A 69 -8.88 17.20 -20.42
CA LEU A 69 -8.85 17.05 -18.97
C LEU A 69 -9.74 18.08 -18.29
N GLU A 70 -10.65 17.59 -17.44
CA GLU A 70 -11.41 18.40 -16.51
C GLU A 70 -10.86 18.21 -15.10
N VAL A 71 -10.61 19.32 -14.40
CA VAL A 71 -10.07 19.37 -13.04
C VAL A 71 -11.04 20.13 -12.16
N THR A 72 -11.59 19.45 -11.16
CA THR A 72 -12.40 20.05 -10.09
C THR A 72 -11.52 20.31 -8.88
N VAL A 73 -11.56 21.53 -8.37
CA VAL A 73 -10.78 21.96 -7.21
C VAL A 73 -11.73 22.36 -6.09
N THR A 74 -11.63 21.70 -4.93
CA THR A 74 -12.42 22.05 -3.75
C THR A 74 -11.56 22.69 -2.66
N TRP A 75 -12.15 23.63 -1.93
CA TRP A 75 -11.52 24.37 -0.84
C TRP A 75 -12.45 24.49 0.37
N SER A 76 -11.90 24.42 1.58
CA SER A 76 -12.64 24.58 2.84
C SER A 76 -11.95 25.53 3.82
N ALA A 77 -12.74 26.41 4.46
CA ALA A 77 -12.24 27.32 5.48
C ALA A 77 -11.80 26.63 6.79
N LYS A 78 -12.16 25.35 7.00
CA LYS A 78 -11.67 24.56 8.14
C LYS A 78 -10.21 24.12 7.95
N ASP A 79 -9.81 23.92 6.70
CA ASP A 79 -8.47 23.53 6.32
C ASP A 79 -8.04 24.32 5.07
N PRO A 80 -7.73 25.63 5.22
CA PRO A 80 -7.57 26.54 4.10
C PRO A 80 -6.29 26.30 3.29
N GLU A 81 -5.39 25.45 3.77
CA GLU A 81 -4.17 25.03 3.09
C GLU A 81 -4.35 23.71 2.32
N SER A 82 -5.49 23.03 2.50
CA SER A 82 -5.85 21.82 1.77
C SER A 82 -6.67 22.15 0.52
N PHE A 83 -6.19 21.67 -0.63
CA PHE A 83 -6.92 21.66 -1.88
C PHE A 83 -7.05 20.21 -2.34
N GLU A 84 -8.28 19.80 -2.67
CA GLU A 84 -8.51 18.50 -3.31
C GLU A 84 -8.74 18.73 -4.80
N PHE A 85 -7.98 18.02 -5.62
CA PHE A 85 -8.07 18.03 -7.07
C PHE A 85 -8.69 16.72 -7.52
N ASP A 86 -9.87 16.79 -8.13
CA ASP A 86 -10.50 15.65 -8.79
C ASP A 86 -10.33 15.82 -10.30
N GLU A 87 -9.77 14.81 -10.94
CA GLU A 87 -9.43 14.82 -12.36
C GLU A 87 -10.32 13.83 -13.09
N GLU A 88 -11.07 14.32 -14.07
CA GLU A 88 -11.83 13.48 -14.98
C GLU A 88 -11.25 13.63 -16.38
N GLU A 89 -10.72 12.53 -16.94
CA GLU A 89 -10.33 12.49 -18.35
C GLU A 89 -11.61 12.71 -19.18
N HIS A 90 -11.71 13.89 -19.79
CA HIS A 90 -12.89 14.23 -20.57
C HIS A 90 -12.82 13.41 -21.86
N PRO A 91 -13.84 12.59 -22.19
CA PRO A 91 -13.76 11.69 -23.33
C PRO A 91 -13.78 12.52 -24.61
N GLU A 92 -12.61 12.76 -25.20
CA GLU A 92 -12.56 13.27 -26.57
C GLU A 92 -13.19 12.23 -27.50
N ALA A 93 -14.20 12.72 -28.22
CA ALA A 93 -15.02 11.99 -29.16
C ALA A 93 -14.14 11.34 -30.25
N THR A 94 -13.96 10.03 -30.17
CA THR A 94 -13.39 9.25 -31.28
C THR A 94 -14.52 8.52 -32.01
N GLU A 95 -14.71 8.92 -33.26
CA GLU A 95 -15.61 8.35 -34.25
C GLU A 95 -15.54 6.81 -34.32
N THR A 96 -16.74 6.20 -34.26
CA THR A 96 -17.23 5.07 -35.09
C THR A 96 -16.33 3.83 -35.31
N GLU A 97 -16.68 2.76 -34.57
CA GLU A 97 -16.88 1.34 -34.96
C GLU A 97 -16.83 0.91 -36.46
N PRO A 98 -16.79 -0.40 -36.84
CA PRO A 98 -16.75 -1.63 -36.01
C PRO A 98 -15.93 -2.84 -36.58
N SER A 99 -15.98 -3.95 -35.82
CA SER A 99 -16.13 -5.36 -36.25
C SER A 99 -14.93 -6.11 -36.85
N VAL A 100 -14.60 -7.28 -36.27
CA VAL A 100 -14.92 -8.61 -36.82
C VAL A 100 -14.76 -9.68 -35.71
N GLU A 101 -15.65 -10.65 -35.81
CA GLU A 101 -16.08 -11.72 -34.91
C GLU A 101 -15.40 -13.07 -35.27
N THR A 102 -15.33 -14.00 -34.30
CA THR A 102 -15.37 -15.49 -34.42
C THR A 102 -14.17 -16.22 -35.12
N GLU A 103 -13.75 -17.47 -34.85
CA GLU A 103 -14.36 -18.70 -34.31
C GLU A 103 -13.29 -19.82 -34.04
N THR A 104 -13.47 -20.58 -32.95
CA THR A 104 -13.39 -22.05 -32.65
C THR A 104 -12.45 -23.08 -33.34
N GLU A 105 -12.22 -24.17 -32.56
CA GLU A 105 -11.79 -25.59 -32.81
C GLU A 105 -10.36 -25.99 -32.38
N THR A 106 -10.15 -26.77 -31.31
CA THR A 106 -10.48 -28.20 -30.99
C THR A 106 -9.51 -29.21 -31.62
N SER A 107 -8.80 -29.96 -30.77
CA SER A 107 -8.34 -31.33 -31.05
C SER A 107 -8.13 -32.10 -29.73
N GLU A 108 -8.98 -33.10 -29.51
CA GLU A 108 -8.81 -34.22 -28.56
C GLU A 108 -7.77 -35.21 -29.10
N THR A 109 -7.15 -36.05 -28.26
CA THR A 109 -7.12 -37.54 -28.41
C THR A 109 -6.54 -38.23 -27.14
N GLU A 110 -7.37 -39.13 -26.56
CA GLU A 110 -7.19 -40.41 -25.81
C GLU A 110 -6.18 -40.56 -24.64
N THR A 111 -6.55 -40.97 -23.41
CA THR A 111 -7.08 -42.24 -22.82
C THR A 111 -6.20 -43.50 -22.89
N ASP A 112 -5.71 -43.96 -21.73
CA ASP A 112 -5.85 -45.28 -21.05
C ASP A 112 -4.75 -45.33 -19.94
N ALA A 113 -4.84 -45.97 -18.76
CA ALA A 113 -5.71 -46.99 -18.22
C ALA A 113 -5.63 -46.97 -16.67
N THR A 114 -6.68 -47.49 -16.05
CA THR A 114 -6.93 -47.69 -14.62
C THR A 114 -6.00 -48.70 -13.95
N THR A 115 -5.62 -48.49 -12.67
CA THR A 115 -5.62 -49.59 -11.68
C THR A 115 -5.87 -49.06 -10.26
N THR A 116 -7.00 -49.47 -9.71
CA THR A 116 -7.43 -49.29 -8.32
C THR A 116 -6.75 -50.36 -7.46
N THR A 117 -6.21 -49.98 -6.31
CA THR A 117 -6.07 -50.92 -5.19
C THR A 117 -6.31 -50.19 -3.87
N THR A 118 -7.46 -50.51 -3.28
CA THR A 118 -7.89 -50.09 -1.95
C THR A 118 -7.08 -50.83 -0.89
N SER A 119 -6.60 -50.12 0.12
CA SER A 119 -6.35 -50.67 1.46
C SER A 119 -6.56 -49.56 2.48
N ALA A 120 -7.61 -49.72 3.28
CA ALA A 120 -7.97 -48.86 4.38
C ALA A 120 -7.33 -49.38 5.67
N ALA A 121 -6.73 -48.48 6.48
CA ALA A 121 -6.81 -48.50 7.94
C ALA A 121 -6.11 -47.27 8.56
N SER A 122 -6.93 -46.46 9.21
CA SER A 122 -6.70 -45.80 10.52
C SER A 122 -5.55 -44.81 10.73
N SER A 123 -5.99 -43.56 10.87
CA SER A 123 -5.72 -42.65 12.00
C SER A 123 -4.26 -42.37 12.38
N GLU A 124 -3.81 -41.15 12.07
CA GLU A 124 -3.50 -40.16 13.10
C GLU A 124 -3.54 -38.75 12.48
N SER A 125 -4.28 -37.87 13.14
CA SER A 125 -4.31 -36.45 12.85
C SER A 125 -2.94 -35.88 13.15
N SER A 126 -2.17 -35.56 12.10
CA SER A 126 -0.94 -34.80 12.26
C SER A 126 -1.29 -33.33 12.13
N ALA A 127 -1.42 -32.67 13.28
CA ALA A 127 -1.32 -31.22 13.38
C ALA A 127 0.03 -30.81 12.79
N ASN A 128 0.00 -30.25 11.58
CA ASN A 128 1.18 -29.68 10.96
C ASN A 128 1.39 -28.29 11.56
N GLY A 129 1.92 -28.25 12.78
CA GLY A 129 2.43 -27.02 13.38
C GLY A 129 3.65 -26.58 12.58
N SER A 130 3.47 -25.54 11.76
CA SER A 130 4.58 -24.83 11.12
C SER A 130 5.43 -24.18 12.22
N SER A 131 6.45 -24.92 12.69
CA SER A 131 7.49 -24.37 13.56
C SER A 131 8.70 -24.07 12.68
N ALA A 132 8.69 -22.88 12.08
CA ALA A 132 9.96 -22.21 11.81
C ALA A 132 10.52 -21.78 13.17
N ALA A 133 11.63 -22.40 13.59
CA ALA A 133 12.33 -22.01 14.80
C ALA A 133 12.88 -20.58 14.64
N PRO A 134 12.77 -19.71 15.66
CA PRO A 134 13.37 -18.38 15.59
C PRO A 134 14.87 -18.52 15.36
N ALA A 135 15.42 -17.66 14.51
CA ALA A 135 16.86 -17.58 14.29
C ALA A 135 17.58 -17.48 15.66
N ALA A 136 18.58 -18.35 15.84
CA ALA A 136 19.27 -18.58 17.10
C ALA A 136 19.65 -17.28 17.83
N GLY A 137 18.96 -16.98 18.94
CA GLY A 137 19.35 -15.94 19.90
C GLY A 137 19.02 -14.48 19.53
N GLY A 138 18.24 -14.23 18.47
CA GLY A 138 17.79 -12.89 18.09
C GLY A 138 16.49 -12.44 18.78
N THR A 139 16.27 -11.13 18.87
CA THR A 139 14.99 -10.53 19.25
C THR A 139 14.01 -10.58 18.07
N TYR A 140 12.70 -10.71 18.32
CA TYR A 140 11.66 -10.72 17.30
C TYR A 140 11.61 -9.40 16.53
N VAL A 141 11.82 -8.29 17.25
CA VAL A 141 12.00 -6.95 16.67
C VAL A 141 13.49 -6.72 16.43
N ASN A 142 13.89 -6.62 15.17
CA ASN A 142 15.28 -6.36 14.76
C ASN A 142 15.32 -5.38 13.59
N PHE A 143 15.65 -4.12 13.85
CA PHE A 143 15.74 -3.08 12.83
C PHE A 143 16.96 -3.20 11.91
N ASP A 144 18.02 -3.91 12.30
CA ASP A 144 19.21 -4.11 11.48
C ASP A 144 18.99 -5.14 10.37
N GLU A 145 18.17 -6.16 10.67
CA GLU A 145 17.82 -7.25 9.76
C GLU A 145 16.32 -7.53 9.82
N MET A 146 15.55 -6.70 9.10
CA MET A 146 14.09 -6.86 8.98
C MET A 146 13.75 -7.93 7.93
N ASN A 147 13.91 -9.21 8.31
CA ASN A 147 13.76 -10.33 7.38
C ASN A 147 12.34 -10.90 7.35
N PHE A 148 11.99 -11.45 6.20
CA PHE A 148 10.86 -12.34 5.99
C PHE A 148 11.26 -13.43 5.00
N TYR A 149 10.50 -14.51 4.95
CA TYR A 149 10.83 -15.67 4.14
C TYR A 149 9.64 -16.10 3.32
N ILE A 150 9.83 -16.27 2.01
CA ILE A 150 8.81 -16.83 1.12
C ILE A 150 9.33 -18.15 0.59
N ASN A 151 8.58 -19.24 0.79
CA ASN A 151 8.98 -20.60 0.43
C ASN A 151 10.36 -20.98 1.01
N GLY A 152 10.66 -20.50 2.22
CA GLY A 152 11.94 -20.71 2.91
C GLY A 152 13.12 -19.88 2.38
N LYS A 153 12.95 -19.08 1.31
CA LYS A 153 13.97 -18.14 0.84
C LYS A 153 13.88 -16.84 1.62
N LYS A 154 15.04 -16.34 2.09
CA LYS A 154 15.15 -15.11 2.88
C LYS A 154 15.14 -13.86 2.02
N TYR A 155 14.37 -12.87 2.44
CA TYR A 155 14.35 -11.51 1.92
C TYR A 155 14.50 -10.52 3.08
N THR A 156 15.11 -9.37 2.82
CA THR A 156 15.36 -8.35 3.85
C THR A 156 14.86 -7.01 3.36
N LEU A 157 13.99 -6.37 4.14
CA LEU A 157 13.49 -5.03 3.80
C LEU A 157 14.65 -4.03 3.69
N GLY A 158 14.54 -3.11 2.74
CA GLY A 158 15.57 -2.12 2.42
C GLY A 158 16.79 -2.65 1.66
N LYS A 159 16.88 -3.97 1.44
CA LYS A 159 18.01 -4.60 0.71
C LYS A 159 17.52 -5.36 -0.53
N THR A 160 16.46 -6.15 -0.37
CA THR A 160 15.86 -6.93 -1.46
C THR A 160 15.11 -6.02 -2.43
N THR A 161 15.28 -6.24 -3.73
CA THR A 161 14.49 -5.55 -4.77
C THR A 161 13.25 -6.35 -5.17
N LEU A 162 12.24 -5.69 -5.72
CA LEU A 162 11.08 -6.40 -6.25
C LEU A 162 11.44 -7.33 -7.42
N GLN A 163 12.40 -6.93 -8.28
CA GLN A 163 12.88 -7.79 -9.37
C GLN A 163 13.47 -9.09 -8.83
N GLU A 164 14.25 -9.06 -7.74
CA GLU A 164 14.78 -10.27 -7.11
C GLU A 164 13.65 -11.22 -6.67
N MET A 165 12.60 -10.69 -6.05
CA MET A 165 11.45 -11.50 -5.64
C MET A 165 10.70 -12.10 -6.86
N ILE A 166 10.59 -11.35 -7.95
CA ILE A 166 9.98 -11.81 -9.21
C ILE A 166 10.83 -12.93 -9.81
N ASP A 167 12.13 -12.74 -9.93
CA ASP A 167 13.08 -13.71 -10.49
C ASP A 167 13.12 -15.01 -9.68
N ASP A 168 12.90 -14.90 -8.37
CA ASP A 168 12.82 -16.03 -7.44
C ASP A 168 11.49 -16.79 -7.50
N GLY A 169 10.52 -16.31 -8.29
CA GLY A 169 9.22 -16.95 -8.46
C GLY A 169 8.31 -16.81 -7.24
N VAL A 170 8.40 -15.71 -6.50
CA VAL A 170 7.39 -15.37 -5.49
C VAL A 170 6.00 -15.34 -6.15
N PRO A 171 4.97 -15.98 -5.56
CA PRO A 171 3.65 -16.11 -6.17
C PRO A 171 2.87 -14.80 -6.09
N PHE A 172 3.32 -13.79 -6.82
CA PHE A 172 2.58 -12.53 -6.92
C PHE A 172 1.32 -12.69 -7.75
N LYS A 173 0.29 -11.93 -7.41
CA LYS A 173 -0.90 -11.80 -8.24
C LYS A 173 -0.51 -11.16 -9.57
N ALA A 174 -0.83 -11.83 -10.69
CA ALA A 174 -0.38 -11.43 -12.02
C ALA A 174 -0.73 -9.97 -12.39
N ALA A 175 -1.93 -9.51 -12.04
CA ALA A 175 -2.37 -8.14 -12.32
C ALA A 175 -1.51 -7.08 -11.61
N ASP A 176 -0.94 -7.38 -10.44
CA ASP A 176 -0.10 -6.43 -9.72
C ASP A 176 1.30 -6.35 -10.34
N LEU A 177 1.76 -7.40 -11.05
CA LEU A 177 3.05 -7.41 -11.73
C LEU A 177 3.05 -6.61 -13.04
N GLU A 178 1.88 -6.31 -13.61
CA GLU A 178 1.77 -5.45 -14.80
C GLU A 178 2.35 -4.05 -14.53
N ASP A 179 2.27 -3.59 -13.29
CA ASP A 179 2.79 -2.30 -12.85
C ASP A 179 4.26 -2.33 -12.42
N ALA A 180 4.89 -3.50 -12.30
CA ALA A 180 6.26 -3.61 -11.78
C ALA A 180 7.31 -2.90 -12.65
N GLY A 181 7.05 -2.76 -13.96
CA GLY A 181 7.90 -2.01 -14.88
C GLY A 181 7.65 -0.50 -14.90
N ASN A 182 6.59 -0.02 -14.24
CA ASN A 182 6.24 1.39 -14.22
C ASN A 182 7.23 2.19 -13.37
N ASN A 183 7.43 3.45 -13.75
CA ASN A 183 8.35 4.34 -13.08
C ASN A 183 7.75 4.86 -11.77
N LEU A 184 8.40 4.56 -10.64
CA LEU A 184 8.07 5.10 -9.33
C LEU A 184 8.80 6.43 -9.13
N LYS A 185 8.06 7.48 -8.75
CA LYS A 185 8.62 8.81 -8.48
C LYS A 185 9.66 8.75 -7.35
N ALA A 186 10.59 9.70 -7.34
CA ALA A 186 11.53 9.88 -6.25
C ALA A 186 10.80 10.06 -4.92
N ASN A 187 11.35 9.52 -3.85
CA ASN A 187 10.83 9.57 -2.48
C ASN A 187 9.38 9.06 -2.34
N TYR A 188 8.99 8.09 -3.16
CA TYR A 188 7.62 7.57 -3.19
C TYR A 188 7.59 6.06 -2.95
N GLN A 189 6.53 5.60 -2.26
CA GLN A 189 6.22 4.19 -2.09
C GLN A 189 5.21 3.76 -3.17
N SER A 190 5.32 2.54 -3.67
CA SER A 190 4.37 1.97 -4.61
C SER A 190 3.02 1.64 -3.96
N SER A 191 2.04 1.26 -4.78
CA SER A 191 0.94 0.41 -4.33
C SER A 191 1.44 -0.97 -3.89
N GLY A 192 0.58 -1.73 -3.19
CA GLY A 192 0.92 -3.05 -2.67
C GLY A 192 0.89 -4.12 -3.77
N PHE A 193 1.96 -4.90 -3.86
CA PHE A 193 2.04 -6.12 -4.66
C PHE A 193 1.56 -7.30 -3.82
N ARG A 194 0.45 -7.93 -4.22
CA ARG A 194 -0.12 -9.04 -3.45
C ARG A 194 0.62 -10.34 -3.73
N ILE A 195 0.97 -11.03 -2.66
CA ILE A 195 1.53 -12.39 -2.68
C ILE A 195 0.40 -13.35 -2.35
N GLU A 196 0.13 -14.31 -3.24
CA GLU A 196 -0.86 -15.36 -3.04
C GLU A 196 -0.33 -16.41 -2.07
N LEU A 197 -0.91 -16.46 -0.87
CA LEU A 197 -0.57 -17.42 0.17
C LEU A 197 -1.52 -18.62 0.18
N GLY A 198 -2.71 -18.47 -0.40
CA GLY A 198 -3.75 -19.48 -0.47
C GLY A 198 -5.04 -18.93 -1.08
N GLU A 199 -6.11 -19.72 -1.07
CA GLU A 199 -7.41 -19.29 -1.59
C GLU A 199 -7.97 -18.12 -0.76
N TYR A 200 -8.13 -16.95 -1.39
CA TYR A 200 -8.53 -15.70 -0.73
C TYR A 200 -7.65 -15.28 0.45
N TYR A 201 -6.37 -15.66 0.43
CA TYR A 201 -5.41 -15.32 1.48
C TYR A 201 -4.15 -14.75 0.85
N THR A 202 -3.88 -13.48 1.13
CA THR A 202 -2.79 -12.73 0.50
C THR A 202 -2.04 -11.88 1.50
N ALA A 203 -0.72 -11.85 1.39
CA ALA A 203 0.11 -10.79 1.96
C ALA A 203 0.32 -9.68 0.92
N GLN A 204 0.85 -8.54 1.36
CA GLN A 204 1.24 -7.45 0.47
C GLN A 204 2.66 -7.01 0.79
N VAL A 205 3.42 -6.68 -0.25
CA VAL A 205 4.69 -5.97 -0.13
C VAL A 205 4.64 -4.67 -0.90
N TYR A 206 5.42 -3.70 -0.46
CA TYR A 206 5.52 -2.39 -1.10
C TYR A 206 6.99 -2.09 -1.36
N VAL A 207 7.25 -1.34 -2.44
CA VAL A 207 8.59 -0.87 -2.75
C VAL A 207 8.71 0.63 -2.53
N LEU A 208 9.89 1.05 -2.11
CA LEU A 208 10.23 2.46 -1.91
C LEU A 208 11.31 2.86 -2.90
N ASN A 209 11.05 3.94 -3.63
CA ASN A 209 12.09 4.68 -4.31
C ASN A 209 12.60 5.80 -3.39
N TYR A 210 13.65 5.53 -2.62
CA TYR A 210 14.29 6.54 -1.77
C TYR A 210 15.44 7.29 -2.48
N SER A 211 15.55 7.17 -3.81
CA SER A 211 16.51 7.93 -4.60
C SER A 211 15.94 9.27 -5.04
N ASP A 212 16.81 10.16 -5.52
CA ASP A 212 16.45 11.52 -5.95
C ASP A 212 15.77 11.56 -7.34
N GLU A 213 15.80 10.46 -8.09
CA GLU A 213 15.22 10.36 -9.43
C GLU A 213 14.18 9.24 -9.51
N GLY A 214 13.28 9.33 -10.49
CA GLY A 214 12.34 8.25 -10.76
C GLY A 214 13.05 7.00 -11.30
N LYS A 215 12.64 5.82 -10.85
CA LYS A 215 13.12 4.54 -11.41
C LYS A 215 12.01 3.49 -11.44
N PRO A 216 12.13 2.43 -12.26
CA PRO A 216 11.17 1.33 -12.30
C PRO A 216 10.92 0.70 -10.92
N MET A 217 9.67 0.32 -10.62
CA MET A 217 9.29 -0.30 -9.34
C MET A 217 10.04 -1.60 -9.07
N ASN A 218 10.30 -2.41 -10.09
CA ASN A 218 11.08 -3.65 -9.98
C ASN A 218 12.53 -3.39 -9.51
N GLU A 219 13.11 -2.23 -9.80
CA GLU A 219 14.44 -1.81 -9.34
C GLU A 219 14.41 -1.12 -7.95
N CYS A 220 13.22 -0.93 -7.38
CA CYS A 220 13.06 -0.37 -6.04
C CYS A 220 13.22 -1.46 -4.98
N VAL A 221 13.69 -1.05 -3.79
CA VAL A 221 13.80 -1.96 -2.65
C VAL A 221 12.43 -2.19 -2.04
N VAL A 222 12.17 -3.41 -1.60
CA VAL A 222 11.00 -3.73 -0.80
C VAL A 222 11.19 -3.08 0.56
N ASN A 223 10.31 -2.16 0.91
CA ASN A 223 10.41 -1.42 2.16
C ASN A 223 9.38 -1.89 3.17
N GLU A 224 8.32 -2.57 2.75
CA GLU A 224 7.25 -2.94 3.65
C GLU A 224 6.65 -4.29 3.31
N ILE A 225 6.24 -5.00 4.36
CA ILE A 225 5.42 -6.20 4.28
C ILE A 225 4.25 -6.12 5.25
N TYR A 226 3.08 -6.46 4.75
CA TYR A 226 1.83 -6.55 5.50
C TYR A 226 1.24 -7.94 5.35
N LEU A 227 0.91 -8.56 6.49
CA LEU A 227 0.23 -9.85 6.56
C LEU A 227 -1.01 -9.72 7.46
N PRO A 228 -2.23 -9.83 6.90
CA PRO A 228 -3.41 -10.17 7.68
C PRO A 228 -3.32 -11.66 8.01
N TYR A 229 -2.83 -12.01 9.19
CA TYR A 229 -2.60 -13.39 9.61
C TYR A 229 -3.89 -14.06 10.08
N SER A 230 -4.06 -15.32 9.72
CA SER A 230 -5.16 -16.17 10.15
C SER A 230 -4.63 -17.58 10.34
N ALA A 231 -4.62 -18.10 11.57
CA ALA A 231 -3.97 -19.37 11.91
C ALA A 231 -4.59 -20.58 11.17
N ASP A 232 -5.87 -20.51 10.81
CA ASP A 232 -6.59 -21.52 10.02
C ASP A 232 -6.21 -21.52 8.54
N LYS A 233 -5.65 -20.41 8.03
CA LYS A 233 -5.23 -20.23 6.64
C LYS A 233 -3.72 -20.26 6.44
N ASP A 234 -2.96 -20.45 7.52
CA ASP A 234 -1.50 -20.50 7.43
C ASP A 234 -1.05 -21.68 6.56
N THR A 235 -0.43 -21.36 5.43
CA THR A 235 0.13 -22.33 4.50
C THR A 235 1.63 -22.55 4.70
N GLY A 236 2.28 -21.77 5.57
CA GLY A 236 3.73 -21.78 5.76
C GLY A 236 4.52 -21.19 4.59
N ILE A 237 3.84 -20.61 3.58
CA ILE A 237 4.50 -19.97 2.43
C ILE A 237 5.28 -18.72 2.89
N LEU A 238 4.65 -17.88 3.72
CA LEU A 238 5.27 -16.67 4.29
C LEU A 238 5.56 -16.90 5.77
N THR A 239 6.83 -16.74 6.17
CA THR A 239 7.28 -16.87 7.57
C THR A 239 8.21 -15.73 7.95
N PHE A 240 8.47 -15.56 9.25
CA PHE A 240 9.29 -14.48 9.82
C PHE A 240 10.32 -15.04 10.81
N ASP A 241 11.22 -14.18 11.28
CA ASP A 241 12.19 -14.51 12.34
C ASP A 241 11.53 -14.68 13.73
N PHE A 242 10.21 -14.48 13.83
CA PHE A 242 9.40 -14.70 15.02
C PHE A 242 8.27 -15.70 14.74
N PRO A 243 7.81 -16.43 15.78
CA PRO A 243 6.73 -17.39 15.63
C PRO A 243 5.38 -16.70 15.44
N LEU A 244 4.60 -17.13 14.44
CA LEU A 244 3.25 -16.58 14.16
C LEU A 244 2.19 -16.97 15.20
N ASN A 245 2.47 -17.99 16.02
CA ASN A 245 1.60 -18.41 17.13
C ASN A 245 2.01 -17.77 18.48
N MET A 246 2.79 -16.69 18.46
CA MET A 246 3.17 -15.97 19.68
C MET A 246 1.99 -15.22 20.30
N THR A 247 2.06 -15.03 21.62
CA THR A 247 1.19 -14.11 22.36
C THR A 247 1.82 -12.73 22.48
N ALA A 248 1.02 -11.73 22.88
CA ALA A 248 1.53 -10.41 23.23
C ALA A 248 2.57 -10.47 24.37
N ASP A 249 2.37 -11.34 25.35
CA ASP A 249 3.32 -11.55 26.44
C ASP A 249 4.64 -12.14 25.94
N ASP A 250 4.61 -13.09 25.01
CA ASP A 250 5.83 -13.65 24.39
C ASP A 250 6.60 -12.58 23.62
N LEU A 251 5.88 -11.72 22.89
CA LEU A 251 6.46 -10.59 22.15
C LEU A 251 7.18 -9.63 23.10
N VAL A 252 6.51 -9.21 24.19
CA VAL A 252 7.10 -8.29 25.18
C VAL A 252 8.26 -8.95 25.95
N ALA A 253 8.14 -10.23 26.30
CA ALA A 253 9.20 -10.96 26.99
C ALA A 253 10.46 -11.10 26.13
N ASN A 254 10.29 -11.21 24.80
CA ASN A 254 11.41 -11.36 23.87
C ASN A 254 11.99 -10.01 23.42
N SER A 255 11.15 -9.03 23.06
CA SER A 255 11.56 -7.77 22.43
C SER A 255 11.49 -6.55 23.36
N GLY A 256 11.03 -6.73 24.59
CA GLY A 256 10.80 -5.63 25.54
C GLY A 256 9.48 -4.90 25.29
N MET A 257 9.22 -3.85 26.07
CA MET A 257 8.04 -3.00 25.85
C MET A 257 8.22 -2.15 24.59
N PRO A 258 7.15 -1.90 23.81
CA PRO A 258 7.19 -0.95 22.71
C PRO A 258 7.56 0.46 23.22
N ASN A 259 8.22 1.23 22.36
CA ASN A 259 8.63 2.62 22.65
C ASN A 259 7.52 3.65 22.40
N ASN A 260 6.41 3.22 21.79
CA ASN A 260 5.17 3.98 21.72
C ASN A 260 4.11 3.34 22.62
N ASP A 261 3.06 4.11 22.91
CA ASP A 261 1.92 3.60 23.66
C ASP A 261 1.26 2.42 22.92
N ILE A 262 0.90 1.40 23.69
CA ILE A 262 0.08 0.29 23.21
C ILE A 262 -1.33 0.84 23.00
N HIS A 263 -1.85 0.73 21.78
CA HIS A 263 -3.22 1.12 21.50
C HIS A 263 -4.15 -0.05 21.81
N HIS A 264 -5.02 0.14 22.80
CA HIS A 264 -6.04 -0.81 23.20
C HIS A 264 -7.40 -0.34 22.70
N TYR A 265 -8.13 -1.22 22.03
CA TYR A 265 -9.51 -0.99 21.60
C TYR A 265 -10.42 -2.10 22.15
N GLU A 266 -11.54 -1.71 22.75
CA GLU A 266 -12.55 -2.63 23.27
C GLU A 266 -13.94 -2.12 22.89
N ASP A 267 -14.71 -2.96 22.17
CA ASP A 267 -16.13 -2.76 21.90
C ASP A 267 -16.87 -4.09 22.06
N GLY A 268 -17.55 -4.25 23.19
CA GLY A 268 -18.30 -5.46 23.51
C GLY A 268 -17.39 -6.68 23.69
N ASP A 269 -17.52 -7.66 22.80
CA ASP A 269 -16.68 -8.87 22.77
C ASP A 269 -15.47 -8.74 21.82
N TYR A 270 -15.34 -7.60 21.14
CA TYR A 270 -14.19 -7.28 20.32
C TYR A 270 -13.15 -6.55 21.16
N THR A 271 -11.94 -7.09 21.20
CA THR A 271 -10.77 -6.48 21.84
C THR A 271 -9.61 -6.55 20.87
N SER A 272 -8.87 -5.45 20.68
CA SER A 272 -7.60 -5.46 19.96
C SER A 272 -6.52 -4.67 20.69
N ASP A 273 -5.32 -5.21 20.68
CA ASP A 273 -4.11 -4.60 21.22
C ASP A 273 -3.07 -4.43 20.12
N THR A 274 -2.69 -3.19 19.83
CA THR A 274 -1.66 -2.86 18.85
C THR A 274 -0.33 -2.51 19.54
N TYR A 275 0.70 -3.30 19.27
CA TYR A 275 2.06 -3.11 19.75
C TYR A 275 2.93 -2.55 18.63
N LYS A 276 3.45 -1.33 18.81
CA LYS A 276 4.25 -0.62 17.80
C LYS A 276 5.66 -0.29 18.30
N TYR A 277 6.65 -0.92 17.69
CA TYR A 277 8.07 -0.63 17.89
C TYR A 277 8.57 0.23 16.73
N THR A 278 9.23 1.35 17.01
CA THR A 278 9.77 2.24 15.98
C THR A 278 11.27 2.49 16.12
N ALA A 279 11.93 2.74 15.00
CA ALA A 279 13.29 3.30 14.96
C ALA A 279 13.27 4.53 14.04
N GLU A 280 14.01 5.58 14.37
CA GLU A 280 14.04 6.81 13.57
C GLU A 280 14.64 6.55 12.18
N SER A 281 14.16 7.30 11.19
CA SER A 281 14.72 7.34 9.83
C SER A 281 15.72 8.49 9.74
N GLU A 282 16.78 8.33 8.96
CA GLU A 282 17.77 9.39 8.75
C GLU A 282 17.29 10.41 7.71
N ILE A 283 16.36 10.01 6.83
CA ILE A 283 15.91 10.79 5.67
C ILE A 283 14.49 11.34 5.87
N TYR A 284 13.59 10.57 6.47
CA TYR A 284 12.17 10.88 6.56
C TYR A 284 11.73 11.13 8.01
N ILE A 285 10.66 11.91 8.17
CA ILE A 285 10.04 12.14 9.48
C ILE A 285 9.49 10.83 10.07
N SER A 286 9.04 9.92 9.20
CA SER A 286 8.55 8.61 9.60
C SER A 286 9.68 7.59 9.57
N GLY A 287 9.85 6.90 10.69
CA GLY A 287 10.87 5.88 10.88
C GLY A 287 10.46 4.47 10.48
N SER A 288 11.42 3.53 10.63
CA SER A 288 11.14 2.10 10.52
C SER A 288 10.20 1.65 11.64
N ARG A 289 9.35 0.65 11.37
CA ARG A 289 8.41 0.11 12.37
C ARG A 289 8.20 -1.39 12.27
N TYR A 290 8.01 -2.02 13.43
CA TYR A 290 7.29 -3.28 13.58
C TYR A 290 5.97 -2.98 14.29
N GLN A 291 4.87 -3.47 13.74
CA GLN A 291 3.56 -3.37 14.33
C GLN A 291 2.89 -4.74 14.33
N PHE A 292 2.38 -5.12 15.50
CA PHE A 292 1.64 -6.36 15.74
C PHE A 292 0.29 -6.00 16.31
N GLU A 293 -0.77 -6.54 15.75
CA GLU A 293 -2.11 -6.41 16.29
C GLU A 293 -2.61 -7.78 16.75
N PHE A 294 -3.02 -7.83 18.01
CA PHE A 294 -3.61 -9.00 18.63
C PHE A 294 -5.11 -8.74 18.82
N VAL A 295 -5.96 -9.51 18.17
CA VAL A 295 -7.41 -9.45 18.34
C VAL A 295 -7.83 -10.61 19.23
N ARG A 296 -8.52 -10.30 20.34
CA ARG A 296 -8.91 -11.28 21.36
C ARG A 296 -7.71 -12.10 21.89
N GLY A 297 -6.52 -11.50 21.89
CA GLY A 297 -5.26 -12.12 22.33
C GLY A 297 -4.55 -12.99 21.28
N GLU A 298 -5.12 -13.14 20.08
CA GLU A 298 -4.51 -13.88 18.97
C GLU A 298 -3.91 -12.89 17.96
N LEU A 299 -2.72 -13.19 17.43
CA LEU A 299 -2.10 -12.36 16.39
C LEU A 299 -2.99 -12.36 15.14
N GLU A 300 -3.33 -11.18 14.61
CA GLU A 300 -4.14 -11.05 13.39
C GLU A 300 -3.50 -10.14 12.33
N TYR A 301 -2.70 -9.15 12.73
CA TYR A 301 -2.03 -8.28 11.75
C TYR A 301 -0.57 -8.10 12.09
N ILE A 302 0.27 -8.25 11.06
CA ILE A 302 1.70 -7.98 11.11
C ILE A 302 2.00 -6.93 10.06
N TYR A 303 2.72 -5.90 10.47
CA TYR A 303 3.13 -4.82 9.60
C TYR A 303 4.58 -4.44 9.91
N ILE A 304 5.46 -4.57 8.92
CA ILE A 304 6.89 -4.30 9.08
C ILE A 304 7.29 -3.33 7.97
N THR A 305 7.82 -2.17 8.36
CA THR A 305 8.32 -1.16 7.42
C THR A 305 9.75 -0.79 7.76
N TRP A 306 10.59 -0.85 6.76
CA TRP A 306 11.90 -0.24 6.73
C TRP A 306 11.80 1.15 6.10
N MET A 307 12.47 2.11 6.73
CA MET A 307 12.70 3.45 6.21
C MET A 307 14.20 3.77 6.34
N PRO A 308 14.82 4.36 5.30
CA PRO A 308 16.25 4.68 5.27
C PRO A 308 16.65 5.78 6.25
#